data_AF-A0A2N2IXF7-F1
#
_entry.id   AF-A0A2N2IXF7-F1
#
_cell.length_a   1.000
_cell.length_b   1.000
_cell.length_c   1.000
_cell.angle_alpha   90.00
_cell.angle_beta   90.00
_cell.angle_gamma   90.00
#
_symmetry.space_group_name_H-M   'P 1'
#
loop_
_entity.id
_entity.type
_entity.pdbx_description
1 polymer ?
#
loop_
_entity_poly.entity_id
_entity_poly.type
_entity_poly.pdbx_seq_one_letter_code
_entity_poly.pdbx_strand_id
1 'polypeptide(L)'
;MRDFVFHNPTTIIFGRNVLGQTGGQTASPGAKALLVSGGESLKRLGVHQIVRHSLDQAGIEVTEHAGVQPNPILSHVQQGIALAQKNRIEVVVALGGGSVIDSAKAIAAGALASHDVWGFFKGKKSIKNALPVVAVSTVAGSGSETNNGMVLTNEATGQKIGIGNRHLFPKIAILDPTVTFSVPPSTTAFGAVDAFSHLLEFYLNREESFAPLQDHYSAGLMKTVMTACEAALANPMDYQSRAELMWACSLALNGISAAGLGRVGFPCHLIEHSLSAMHDIPHGAGLAAILPG
;
A
#
# COMPACT_ATOMS: atom_id res chain seq x y z
N MET A 1 -24.17 12.06 -9.30
CA MET A 1 -23.01 11.40 -9.95
C MET A 1 -22.33 12.41 -10.87
N ARG A 2 -21.04 12.67 -10.69
CA ARG A 2 -20.26 13.57 -11.57
C ARG A 2 -19.55 12.80 -12.67
N ASP A 3 -19.20 13.50 -13.74
CA ASP A 3 -18.32 12.97 -14.77
C ASP A 3 -16.94 12.61 -14.17
N PHE A 4 -16.40 11.45 -14.52
CA PHE A 4 -15.09 10.99 -14.04
C PHE A 4 -14.39 10.12 -15.09
N VAL A 5 -13.07 9.99 -14.94
CA VAL A 5 -12.27 8.99 -15.64
C VAL A 5 -11.75 8.00 -14.60
N PHE A 6 -12.11 6.73 -14.73
CA PHE A 6 -11.54 5.67 -13.92
C PHE A 6 -10.51 4.90 -14.75
N HIS A 7 -9.27 4.91 -14.28
CA HIS A 7 -8.19 4.13 -14.88
C HIS A 7 -7.26 3.63 -13.78
N ASN A 8 -7.32 2.32 -13.54
CA ASN A 8 -6.40 1.61 -12.67
C ASN A 8 -5.62 0.58 -13.51
N PRO A 9 -4.34 0.85 -13.83
CA PRO A 9 -3.54 0.00 -14.71
C PRO A 9 -2.88 -1.18 -14.00
N THR A 10 -3.11 -1.36 -12.71
CA THR A 10 -2.46 -2.41 -11.91
C THR A 10 -2.99 -3.78 -12.28
N THR A 11 -2.12 -4.69 -12.72
CA THR A 11 -2.48 -6.10 -12.89
C THR A 11 -2.54 -6.77 -11.52
N ILE A 12 -3.64 -7.44 -11.20
CA ILE A 12 -3.85 -8.09 -9.90
C ILE A 12 -3.76 -9.61 -10.07
N ILE A 13 -2.88 -10.24 -9.29
CA ILE A 13 -2.72 -11.69 -9.21
C ILE A 13 -3.14 -12.10 -7.81
N PHE A 14 -4.33 -12.67 -7.70
CA PHE A 14 -4.94 -13.02 -6.42
C PHE A 14 -5.13 -14.52 -6.30
N GLY A 15 -4.76 -15.10 -5.16
CA GLY A 15 -5.06 -16.50 -4.85
C GLY A 15 -4.04 -17.17 -3.95
N ARG A 16 -4.18 -18.49 -3.77
CA ARG A 16 -3.26 -19.30 -2.97
C ARG A 16 -1.97 -19.59 -3.73
N ASN A 17 -0.85 -19.54 -3.01
CA ASN A 17 0.48 -19.91 -3.50
C ASN A 17 0.92 -19.11 -4.74
N VAL A 18 0.45 -17.86 -4.88
CA VAL A 18 0.74 -17.04 -6.07
C VAL A 18 2.07 -16.29 -5.97
N LEU A 19 2.70 -16.28 -4.78
CA LEU A 19 4.01 -15.66 -4.58
C LEU A 19 5.11 -16.19 -5.52
N GLY A 20 5.03 -17.45 -5.92
CA GLY A 20 5.98 -18.07 -6.85
C GLY A 20 5.98 -17.44 -8.25
N GLN A 21 4.98 -16.60 -8.57
CA GLN A 21 4.91 -15.87 -9.83
C GLN A 21 5.75 -14.59 -9.83
N THR A 22 6.26 -14.14 -8.67
CA THR A 22 6.94 -12.83 -8.51
C THR A 22 8.07 -12.62 -9.52
N GLY A 23 8.92 -13.61 -9.74
CA GLY A 23 10.03 -13.55 -10.69
C GLY A 23 9.59 -13.32 -12.12
N GLY A 24 8.65 -14.13 -12.63
CA GLY A 24 8.13 -13.98 -13.98
C GLY A 24 7.42 -12.64 -14.21
N GLN A 25 6.71 -12.16 -13.19
CA GLN A 25 6.07 -10.85 -13.20
C GLN A 25 7.08 -9.69 -13.14
N THR A 26 8.22 -9.88 -12.47
CA THR A 26 9.31 -8.89 -12.37
C THR A 26 10.19 -8.84 -13.62
N ALA A 27 10.35 -9.95 -14.34
CA ALA A 27 11.16 -10.03 -15.56
C ALA A 27 10.61 -9.17 -16.70
N SER A 28 9.29 -8.96 -16.76
CA SER A 28 8.67 -8.11 -17.77
C SER A 28 9.09 -6.62 -17.65
N PRO A 29 9.08 -6.00 -16.46
CA PRO A 29 9.52 -4.61 -16.29
C PRO A 29 11.04 -4.40 -16.21
N GLY A 30 11.85 -5.39 -15.85
CA GLY A 30 13.31 -5.23 -15.77
C GLY A 30 14.06 -6.47 -15.25
N ALA A 31 15.38 -6.48 -15.44
CA ALA A 31 16.27 -7.57 -15.00
C ALA A 31 17.04 -7.23 -13.72
N LYS A 32 17.10 -5.96 -13.31
CA LYS A 32 17.73 -5.50 -12.06
C LYS A 32 16.69 -4.98 -11.08
N ALA A 33 16.45 -5.72 -10.00
CA ALA A 33 15.42 -5.40 -9.01
C ALA A 33 16.01 -4.86 -7.69
N LEU A 34 15.36 -3.83 -7.14
CA LEU A 34 15.52 -3.48 -5.72
C LEU A 34 14.41 -4.16 -4.93
N LEU A 35 14.75 -5.13 -4.08
CA LEU A 35 13.81 -5.78 -3.18
C LEU A 35 13.69 -4.97 -1.89
N VAL A 36 12.62 -4.19 -1.78
CA VAL A 36 12.30 -3.37 -0.62
C VAL A 36 11.42 -4.18 0.33
N SER A 37 11.83 -4.32 1.59
CA SER A 37 11.09 -5.15 2.56
C SER A 37 11.06 -4.55 3.96
N GLY A 38 10.06 -4.98 4.73
CA GLY A 38 9.89 -4.59 6.13
C GLY A 38 10.86 -5.30 7.07
N GLY A 39 10.40 -5.56 8.30
CA GLY A 39 11.17 -6.26 9.32
C GLY A 39 11.37 -7.77 9.03
N GLU A 40 12.12 -8.42 9.93
CA GLU A 40 12.56 -9.81 9.80
C GLU A 40 11.43 -10.87 9.87
N SER A 41 10.17 -10.48 10.12
CA SER A 41 9.04 -11.43 10.21
C SER A 41 8.85 -12.23 8.93
N LEU A 42 8.94 -11.59 7.75
CA LEU A 42 8.76 -12.25 6.46
C LEU A 42 9.86 -13.28 6.15
N LYS A 43 11.08 -13.06 6.66
CA LYS A 43 12.17 -14.04 6.57
C LYS A 43 11.95 -15.23 7.49
N ARG A 44 11.49 -15.00 8.73
CA ARG A 44 11.18 -16.09 9.67
C ARG A 44 10.05 -16.98 9.17
N LEU A 45 9.10 -16.41 8.42
CA LEU A 45 7.92 -17.09 7.90
C LEU A 45 8.13 -17.76 6.53
N GLY A 46 9.34 -17.71 5.96
CA GLY A 46 9.61 -18.33 4.65
C GLY A 46 9.15 -17.50 3.44
N VAL A 47 8.40 -16.42 3.65
CA VAL A 47 7.81 -15.59 2.59
C VAL A 47 8.88 -14.89 1.75
N HIS A 48 9.91 -14.33 2.41
CA HIS A 48 11.05 -13.70 1.72
C HIS A 48 11.78 -14.69 0.81
N GLN A 49 11.98 -15.93 1.28
CA GLN A 49 12.67 -16.97 0.54
C GLN A 49 11.89 -17.41 -0.70
N ILE A 50 10.56 -17.52 -0.62
CA ILE A 50 9.72 -17.84 -1.79
C ILE A 50 9.88 -16.76 -2.88
N VAL A 51 9.81 -15.49 -2.50
CA VAL A 51 9.96 -14.37 -3.43
C VAL A 51 11.38 -14.31 -3.99
N ARG A 52 12.40 -14.43 -3.13
CA ARG A 52 13.80 -14.40 -3.54
C ARG A 52 14.12 -15.54 -4.51
N HIS A 53 13.65 -16.75 -4.22
CA HIS A 53 13.81 -17.92 -5.07
C HIS A 53 13.13 -17.74 -6.43
N SER A 54 11.90 -17.21 -6.44
CA SER A 54 11.19 -16.89 -7.68
C SER A 54 11.95 -15.89 -8.54
N LEU A 55 12.52 -14.84 -7.93
CA LEU A 55 13.38 -13.85 -8.62
C LEU A 55 14.66 -14.50 -9.17
N ASP A 56 15.31 -15.39 -8.42
CA ASP A 56 16.50 -16.13 -8.87
C ASP A 56 16.19 -17.02 -10.08
N GLN A 57 15.10 -17.78 -10.04
CA GLN A 57 14.69 -18.64 -11.14
C GLN A 57 14.38 -17.85 -12.42
N ALA A 58 13.93 -16.61 -12.29
CA ALA A 58 13.70 -15.70 -13.40
C ALA A 58 14.97 -14.97 -13.87
N GLY A 59 16.13 -15.22 -13.25
CA GLY A 59 17.41 -14.59 -13.60
C GLY A 59 17.49 -13.10 -13.24
N ILE A 60 16.71 -12.66 -12.25
CA ILE A 60 16.70 -11.26 -11.81
C ILE A 60 17.89 -11.00 -10.88
N GLU A 61 18.68 -9.97 -11.19
CA GLU A 61 19.72 -9.46 -10.30
C GLU A 61 19.07 -8.64 -9.18
N VAL A 62 19.17 -9.11 -7.93
CA VAL A 62 18.48 -8.49 -6.79
C VAL A 62 19.45 -7.74 -5.89
N THR A 63 19.15 -6.46 -5.66
CA THR A 63 19.71 -5.67 -4.55
C THR A 63 18.68 -5.59 -3.42
N GLU A 64 19.07 -5.97 -2.20
CA GLU A 64 18.17 -5.93 -1.03
C GLU A 64 18.19 -4.54 -0.37
N HIS A 65 17.01 -4.06 0.04
CA HIS A 65 16.82 -2.86 0.86
C HIS A 65 15.75 -3.13 1.93
N ALA A 66 16.17 -3.72 3.04
CA ALA A 66 15.28 -4.14 4.13
C ALA A 66 15.24 -3.11 5.27
N GLY A 67 14.25 -3.25 6.16
CA GLY A 67 14.15 -2.45 7.38
C GLY A 67 13.18 -1.28 7.29
N VAL A 68 12.23 -1.31 6.34
CA VAL A 68 11.12 -0.35 6.33
C VAL A 68 10.33 -0.46 7.64
N GLN A 69 10.07 0.69 8.25
CA GLN A 69 9.30 0.81 9.50
C GLN A 69 7.79 0.91 9.22
N PRO A 70 6.91 0.65 10.21
CA PRO A 70 5.47 0.80 10.06
C PRO A 70 5.04 2.21 9.62
N ASN A 71 5.67 3.24 10.17
CA ASN A 71 5.61 4.61 9.66
C ASN A 71 6.84 4.83 8.77
N PRO A 72 6.72 4.79 7.43
CA PRO A 72 7.88 4.84 6.55
C PRO A 72 8.55 6.22 6.62
N ILE A 73 9.86 6.22 6.83
CA ILE A 73 10.67 7.43 7.07
C ILE A 73 11.46 7.87 5.84
N LEU A 74 11.70 9.18 5.73
CA LEU A 74 12.32 9.80 4.57
C LEU A 74 13.77 9.36 4.37
N SER A 75 14.57 9.28 5.44
CA SER A 75 15.97 8.87 5.34
C SER A 75 16.14 7.47 4.77
N HIS A 76 15.25 6.53 5.13
CA HIS A 76 15.28 5.16 4.59
C HIS A 76 14.95 5.13 3.10
N VAL A 77 14.00 5.96 2.65
CA VAL A 77 13.70 6.14 1.21
C VAL A 77 14.89 6.75 0.48
N GLN A 78 15.56 7.76 1.05
CA GLN A 78 16.75 8.37 0.44
C GLN A 78 17.91 7.37 0.28
N GLN A 79 18.11 6.47 1.25
CA GLN A 79 19.07 5.36 1.12
C GLN A 79 18.69 4.41 -0.02
N GLY A 80 17.41 4.04 -0.12
CA GLY A 80 16.90 3.20 -1.20
C GLY A 80 17.06 3.84 -2.58
N ILE A 81 16.84 5.15 -2.70
CA ILE A 81 17.08 5.92 -3.93
C ILE A 81 18.57 5.86 -4.33
N ALA A 82 19.48 6.07 -3.38
CA ALA A 82 20.91 6.02 -3.63
C ALA A 82 21.34 4.61 -4.10
N LEU A 83 20.81 3.55 -3.50
CA LEU A 83 21.02 2.17 -3.93
C LEU A 83 20.46 1.92 -5.34
N ALA A 84 19.26 2.42 -5.63
CA ALA A 84 18.62 2.27 -6.93
C ALA A 84 19.46 2.91 -8.05
N GLN A 85 19.95 4.13 -7.81
CA GLN A 85 20.78 4.86 -8.77
C GLN A 85 22.16 4.21 -8.94
N LYS A 86 22.82 3.84 -7.83
CA LYS A 86 24.15 3.21 -7.84
C LYS A 86 24.15 1.89 -8.61
N ASN A 87 23.15 1.04 -8.39
CA ASN A 87 23.08 -0.29 -9.00
C ASN A 87 22.29 -0.31 -10.32
N ARG A 88 21.82 0.85 -10.80
CA ARG A 88 21.03 0.99 -12.03
C ARG A 88 19.80 0.08 -12.02
N ILE A 89 19.04 0.16 -10.94
CA ILE A 89 17.81 -0.61 -10.75
C ILE A 89 16.76 -0.21 -11.80
N GLU A 90 16.08 -1.21 -12.33
CA GLU A 90 15.08 -1.08 -13.40
C GLU A 90 13.66 -1.30 -12.88
N VAL A 91 13.50 -2.07 -11.80
CA VAL A 91 12.21 -2.39 -11.17
C VAL A 91 12.35 -2.44 -9.65
N VAL A 92 11.35 -1.96 -8.93
CA VAL A 92 11.29 -2.09 -7.46
C VAL A 92 10.28 -3.17 -7.10
N VAL A 93 10.71 -4.16 -6.33
CA VAL A 93 9.85 -5.22 -5.79
C VAL A 93 9.58 -4.88 -4.33
N ALA A 94 8.34 -4.55 -3.99
CA ALA A 94 7.92 -4.27 -2.61
C ALA A 94 7.38 -5.55 -1.97
N LEU A 95 7.97 -6.00 -0.87
CA LEU A 95 7.53 -7.18 -0.14
C LEU A 95 7.14 -6.81 1.29
N GLY A 96 5.84 -6.63 1.53
CA GLY A 96 5.32 -6.27 2.84
C GLY A 96 3.92 -5.65 2.82
N GLY A 97 3.60 -4.90 3.88
CA GLY A 97 2.36 -4.12 3.96
C GLY A 97 2.48 -2.74 3.31
N GLY A 98 1.48 -1.89 3.54
CA GLY A 98 1.37 -0.55 2.94
C GLY A 98 2.61 0.33 3.10
N SER A 99 3.28 0.30 4.27
CA SER A 99 4.49 1.11 4.50
C SER A 99 5.66 0.74 3.58
N VAL A 100 5.83 -0.55 3.29
CA VAL A 100 6.83 -1.05 2.35
C VAL A 100 6.51 -0.62 0.93
N ILE A 101 5.23 -0.75 0.54
CA ILE A 101 4.77 -0.38 -0.80
C ILE A 101 4.89 1.13 -1.02
N ASP A 102 4.53 1.95 -0.03
CA ASP A 102 4.69 3.41 -0.08
C ASP A 102 6.16 3.81 -0.17
N SER A 103 7.04 3.16 0.60
CA SER A 103 8.48 3.37 0.51
C SER A 103 9.00 3.00 -0.88
N ALA A 104 8.57 1.87 -1.43
CA ALA A 104 8.96 1.42 -2.77
C ALA A 104 8.48 2.39 -3.86
N LYS A 105 7.25 2.90 -3.78
CA LYS A 105 6.72 3.94 -4.68
C LYS A 105 7.55 5.22 -4.61
N ALA A 106 7.92 5.65 -3.40
CA ALA A 106 8.75 6.84 -3.23
C ALA A 106 10.17 6.64 -3.77
N ILE A 107 10.78 5.47 -3.55
CA ILE A 107 12.08 5.11 -4.12
C ILE A 107 12.00 5.07 -5.65
N ALA A 108 10.96 4.45 -6.21
CA ALA A 108 10.77 4.32 -7.65
C ALA A 108 10.64 5.69 -8.34
N ALA A 109 9.90 6.63 -7.75
CA ALA A 109 9.80 8.00 -8.26
C ALA A 109 11.10 8.80 -8.03
N GLY A 110 11.69 8.68 -6.83
CA GLY A 110 12.91 9.40 -6.45
C GLY A 110 14.15 8.97 -7.22
N ALA A 111 14.26 7.69 -7.61
CA ALA A 111 15.38 7.17 -8.40
C ALA A 111 15.52 7.87 -9.76
N LEU A 112 14.41 8.32 -10.35
CA LEU A 112 14.37 9.03 -11.63
C LEU A 112 14.29 10.56 -11.49
N ALA A 113 14.21 11.07 -10.27
CA ALA A 113 14.10 12.50 -10.00
C ALA A 113 15.47 13.18 -10.01
N SER A 114 15.54 14.39 -10.56
CA SER A 114 16.73 15.25 -10.51
C SER A 114 16.76 16.17 -9.29
N HIS A 115 15.89 15.94 -8.32
CA HIS A 115 15.73 16.76 -7.13
C HIS A 115 15.36 15.89 -5.92
N ASP A 116 15.38 16.49 -4.74
CA ASP A 116 15.00 15.81 -3.50
C ASP A 116 13.55 15.29 -3.52
N VAL A 117 13.36 14.05 -3.05
CA VAL A 117 12.09 13.32 -3.06
C VAL A 117 11.04 13.98 -2.15
N TRP A 118 11.44 14.64 -1.06
CA TRP A 118 10.52 15.37 -0.18
C TRP A 118 9.90 16.60 -0.89
N GLY A 119 10.50 17.04 -2.00
CA GLY A 119 9.92 18.05 -2.89
C GLY A 119 8.54 17.66 -3.45
N PHE A 120 8.26 16.36 -3.63
CA PHE A 120 6.96 15.87 -4.08
C PHE A 120 5.87 16.12 -3.02
N PHE A 121 6.16 15.77 -1.76
CA PHE A 121 5.24 15.86 -0.64
C PHE A 121 4.87 17.30 -0.28
N LYS A 122 5.79 18.25 -0.50
CA LYS A 122 5.54 19.68 -0.31
C LYS A 122 4.79 20.35 -1.48
N GLY A 123 4.41 19.61 -2.52
CA GLY A 123 3.80 20.16 -3.73
C GLY A 123 4.72 21.10 -4.53
N LYS A 124 6.04 21.09 -4.25
CA LYS A 124 7.02 21.97 -4.90
C LYS A 124 7.61 21.37 -6.18
N LYS A 125 7.45 20.05 -6.35
CA LYS A 125 7.96 19.28 -7.48
C LYS A 125 6.94 18.24 -7.91
N SER A 126 6.90 17.94 -9.21
CA SER A 126 5.96 16.98 -9.78
C SER A 126 6.65 15.67 -10.14
N ILE A 127 5.98 14.55 -9.87
CA ILE A 127 6.40 13.22 -10.33
C ILE A 127 6.04 13.11 -11.81
N LYS A 128 7.07 12.97 -12.67
CA LYS A 128 6.92 12.88 -14.13
C LYS A 128 7.01 11.44 -14.66
N ASN A 129 7.67 10.57 -13.90
CA ASN A 129 7.85 9.15 -14.15
C ASN A 129 8.26 8.48 -12.83
N ALA A 130 8.24 7.15 -12.81
CA ALA A 130 8.75 6.32 -11.74
C ALA A 130 9.21 4.99 -12.35
N LEU A 131 10.16 4.31 -11.68
CA LEU A 131 10.45 2.91 -12.00
C LEU A 131 9.18 2.06 -11.80
N PRO A 132 8.97 1.00 -12.59
CA PRO A 132 7.95 -0.01 -12.31
C PRO A 132 8.02 -0.53 -10.87
N VAL A 133 6.86 -0.69 -10.24
CA VAL A 133 6.74 -1.33 -8.92
C VAL A 133 5.96 -2.64 -9.06
N VAL A 134 6.51 -3.73 -8.51
CA VAL A 134 5.81 -5.00 -8.29
C VAL A 134 5.52 -5.10 -6.80
N ALA A 135 4.26 -5.01 -6.41
CA ALA A 135 3.82 -5.06 -5.03
C ALA A 135 3.43 -6.49 -4.64
N VAL A 136 4.13 -7.08 -3.69
CA VAL A 136 3.80 -8.35 -3.05
C VAL A 136 3.24 -8.03 -1.67
N SER A 137 1.91 -7.95 -1.57
CA SER A 137 1.24 -7.52 -0.34
C SER A 137 1.16 -8.66 0.66
N THR A 138 1.60 -8.40 1.89
CA THR A 138 1.56 -9.38 2.98
C THR A 138 0.61 -8.99 4.11
N VAL A 139 -0.08 -7.86 3.98
CA VAL A 139 -1.01 -7.32 4.99
C VAL A 139 -2.20 -6.70 4.27
N ALA A 140 -3.41 -7.10 4.65
CA ALA A 140 -4.65 -6.43 4.22
C ALA A 140 -4.82 -5.11 4.97
N GLY A 141 -5.02 -3.99 4.26
CA GLY A 141 -5.26 -2.68 4.90
C GLY A 141 -5.34 -1.54 3.89
N SER A 142 -4.23 -0.80 3.73
CA SER A 142 -4.18 0.48 2.99
C SER A 142 -4.63 0.48 1.52
N GLY A 143 -4.69 -0.68 0.85
CA GLY A 143 -4.90 -0.77 -0.60
C GLY A 143 -3.77 -0.15 -1.44
N SER A 144 -2.60 0.11 -0.84
CA SER A 144 -1.47 0.73 -1.54
C SER A 144 -1.01 -0.10 -2.75
N GLU A 145 -1.15 -1.42 -2.71
CA GLU A 145 -0.83 -2.29 -3.82
C GLU A 145 -1.71 -2.09 -5.06
N THR A 146 -2.90 -1.50 -4.93
CA THR A 146 -3.84 -1.27 -6.05
C THR A 146 -4.10 0.22 -6.32
N ASN A 147 -3.38 1.13 -5.65
CA ASN A 147 -3.62 2.57 -5.78
C ASN A 147 -2.34 3.34 -6.16
N ASN A 148 -2.50 4.65 -6.35
CA ASN A 148 -1.43 5.56 -6.75
C ASN A 148 -1.04 6.56 -5.66
N GLY A 149 -1.43 6.31 -4.41
CA GLY A 149 -1.05 7.08 -3.24
C GLY A 149 0.25 6.58 -2.61
N MET A 150 0.92 7.43 -1.84
CA MET A 150 1.97 7.05 -0.89
C MET A 150 2.04 8.07 0.26
N VAL A 151 2.37 7.59 1.45
CA VAL A 151 2.55 8.40 2.66
C VAL A 151 3.98 8.24 3.17
N LEU A 152 4.65 9.34 3.51
CA LEU A 152 5.98 9.32 4.15
C LEU A 152 6.05 10.27 5.33
N THR A 153 6.89 9.90 6.29
CA THR A 153 7.26 10.71 7.45
C THR A 153 8.62 11.34 7.23
N ASN A 154 8.73 12.65 7.41
CA ASN A 154 10.02 13.34 7.52
C ASN A 154 10.31 13.59 8.99
N GLU A 155 11.13 12.69 9.55
CA GLU A 155 11.58 12.67 10.93
C GLU A 155 12.32 13.94 11.36
N ALA A 156 12.98 14.65 10.44
CA ALA A 156 13.68 15.90 10.76
C ALA A 156 12.70 17.07 11.01
N THR A 157 11.51 17.00 10.44
CA THR A 157 10.48 18.06 10.56
C THR A 157 9.24 17.64 11.35
N GLY A 158 9.12 16.35 11.72
CA GLY A 158 7.92 15.80 12.35
C GLY A 158 6.68 15.85 11.47
N GLN A 159 6.84 15.72 10.14
CA GLN A 159 5.74 15.84 9.17
C GLN A 159 5.44 14.49 8.52
N LYS A 160 4.20 14.01 8.58
CA LYS A 160 3.72 12.84 7.84
C LYS A 160 2.73 13.29 6.77
N ILE A 161 3.07 13.08 5.50
CA ILE A 161 2.32 13.64 4.36
C ILE A 161 2.03 12.55 3.34
N GLY A 162 0.79 12.52 2.85
CA GLY A 162 0.36 11.68 1.74
C GLY A 162 0.27 12.46 0.43
N ILE A 163 0.65 11.83 -0.68
CA ILE A 163 0.42 12.36 -2.03
C ILE A 163 -0.02 11.24 -2.98
N GLY A 164 -0.68 11.63 -4.08
CA GLY A 164 -1.07 10.72 -5.16
C GLY A 164 -0.54 11.18 -6.51
N ASN A 165 -0.13 10.24 -7.36
CA ASN A 165 0.26 10.53 -8.74
C ASN A 165 0.11 9.30 -9.63
N ARG A 166 -0.44 9.45 -10.85
CA ARG A 166 -0.66 8.34 -11.81
C ARG A 166 0.56 7.46 -12.09
N HIS A 167 1.78 7.97 -11.92
CA HIS A 167 3.01 7.21 -12.13
C HIS A 167 3.34 6.26 -10.97
N LEU A 168 2.60 6.33 -9.86
CA LEU A 168 2.83 5.53 -8.65
C LEU A 168 1.97 4.26 -8.58
N PHE A 169 1.07 4.02 -9.53
CA PHE A 169 0.38 2.73 -9.60
C PHE A 169 1.43 1.62 -9.73
N PRO A 170 1.39 0.58 -8.87
CA PRO A 170 2.13 -0.64 -9.13
C PRO A 170 1.76 -1.18 -10.50
N LYS A 171 2.75 -1.74 -11.21
CA LYS A 171 2.46 -2.46 -12.46
C LYS A 171 1.71 -3.75 -12.16
N ILE A 172 2.09 -4.40 -11.05
CA ILE A 172 1.60 -5.72 -10.67
C ILE A 172 1.41 -5.73 -9.16
N ALA A 173 0.29 -6.27 -8.71
CA ALA A 173 -0.03 -6.56 -7.31
C ALA A 173 -0.24 -8.07 -7.14
N ILE A 174 0.58 -8.70 -6.32
CA ILE A 174 0.49 -10.12 -5.97
C ILE A 174 -0.11 -10.21 -4.56
N LEU A 175 -1.27 -10.85 -4.49
CA LEU A 175 -2.15 -10.92 -3.33
C LEU A 175 -2.37 -12.39 -2.96
N ASP A 176 -1.61 -12.88 -1.98
CA ASP A 176 -1.76 -14.24 -1.46
C ASP A 176 -2.36 -14.22 -0.05
N PRO A 177 -3.66 -14.52 0.14
CA PRO A 177 -4.27 -14.46 1.46
C PRO A 177 -3.60 -15.37 2.49
N THR A 178 -2.93 -16.45 2.06
CA THR A 178 -2.33 -17.42 2.99
C THR A 178 -1.16 -16.84 3.79
N VAL A 179 -0.46 -15.83 3.25
CA VAL A 179 0.66 -15.19 3.95
C VAL A 179 0.18 -14.31 5.11
N THR A 180 -1.11 -13.95 5.10
CA THR A 180 -1.72 -13.13 6.14
C THR A 180 -2.13 -13.92 7.39
N PHE A 181 -2.10 -15.26 7.35
CA PHE A 181 -2.48 -16.11 8.49
C PHE A 181 -1.66 -15.83 9.75
N SER A 182 -0.39 -15.47 9.55
CA SER A 182 0.57 -15.17 10.60
C SER A 182 0.56 -13.71 11.07
N VAL A 183 -0.25 -12.86 10.44
CA VAL A 183 -0.33 -11.43 10.79
C VAL A 183 -0.98 -11.30 12.18
N PRO A 184 -0.38 -10.53 13.12
CA PRO A 184 -0.92 -10.37 14.46
C PRO A 184 -2.38 -9.88 14.44
N PRO A 185 -3.21 -10.27 15.44
CA PRO A 185 -4.58 -9.80 15.56
C PRO A 185 -4.72 -8.28 15.52
N SER A 186 -3.84 -7.55 16.22
CA SER A 186 -3.83 -6.08 16.23
C SER A 186 -3.56 -5.50 14.84
N THR A 187 -2.56 -6.00 14.10
CA THR A 187 -2.28 -5.56 12.73
C THR A 187 -3.43 -5.88 11.78
N THR A 188 -4.09 -7.03 11.95
CA THR A 188 -5.30 -7.38 11.17
C THR A 188 -6.43 -6.39 11.43
N ALA A 189 -6.68 -6.06 12.70
CA ALA A 189 -7.71 -5.09 13.09
C ALA A 189 -7.38 -3.67 12.59
N PHE A 190 -6.13 -3.22 12.74
CA PHE A 190 -5.71 -1.89 12.27
C PHE A 190 -5.82 -1.75 10.75
N GLY A 191 -5.50 -2.80 9.99
CA GLY A 191 -5.71 -2.79 8.54
C GLY A 191 -7.19 -2.69 8.17
N ALA A 192 -8.07 -3.40 8.87
CA ALA A 192 -9.51 -3.32 8.66
C ALA A 192 -10.07 -1.93 9.01
N VAL A 193 -9.64 -1.34 10.12
CA VAL A 193 -10.02 0.03 10.51
C VAL A 193 -9.59 1.03 9.45
N ASP A 194 -8.37 0.91 8.93
CA ASP A 194 -7.86 1.80 7.88
C ASP A 194 -8.72 1.72 6.60
N ALA A 195 -8.99 0.51 6.10
CA ALA A 195 -9.87 0.30 4.95
C ALA A 195 -11.30 0.82 5.18
N PHE A 196 -11.86 0.57 6.36
CA PHE A 196 -13.17 1.09 6.76
C PHE A 196 -13.17 2.63 6.79
N SER A 197 -12.13 3.23 7.34
CA SER A 197 -11.99 4.69 7.43
C SER A 197 -11.96 5.33 6.05
N HIS A 198 -11.20 4.77 5.10
CA HIS A 198 -11.19 5.26 3.71
C HIS A 198 -12.60 5.28 3.10
N LEU A 199 -13.34 4.19 3.26
CA LEU A 199 -14.72 4.08 2.75
C LEU A 199 -15.66 5.06 3.45
N LEU A 200 -15.55 5.20 4.77
CA LEU A 200 -16.37 6.11 5.55
C LEU A 200 -16.11 7.57 5.16
N GLU A 201 -14.86 7.95 4.93
CA GLU A 201 -14.53 9.32 4.51
C GLU A 201 -15.02 9.61 3.07
N PHE A 202 -14.95 8.65 2.14
CA PHE A 202 -15.63 8.80 0.85
C PHE A 202 -17.15 8.92 0.99
N TYR A 203 -17.73 8.17 1.93
CA TYR A 203 -19.16 8.16 2.16
C TYR A 203 -19.66 9.49 2.75
N LEU A 204 -18.95 10.05 3.74
CA LEU A 204 -19.39 11.22 4.50
C LEU A 204 -18.84 12.57 4.00
N ASN A 205 -17.62 12.60 3.44
CA ASN A 205 -16.90 13.85 3.16
C ASN A 205 -16.82 14.19 1.67
N ARG A 206 -17.90 13.92 0.92
CA ARG A 206 -17.97 14.10 -0.53
C ARG A 206 -18.77 15.33 -0.94
N GLU A 207 -18.46 15.86 -2.12
CA GLU A 207 -19.17 16.99 -2.72
C GLU A 207 -20.49 16.56 -3.37
N GLU A 208 -20.53 15.37 -3.98
CA GLU A 208 -21.73 14.84 -4.62
C GLU A 208 -22.67 14.20 -3.60
N SER A 209 -23.86 14.78 -3.41
CA SER A 209 -24.83 14.29 -2.44
C SER A 209 -25.65 13.08 -2.93
N PHE A 210 -25.82 12.91 -4.24
CA PHE A 210 -26.63 11.83 -4.83
C PHE A 210 -25.76 10.85 -5.65
N ALA A 211 -25.35 9.76 -4.98
CA ALA A 211 -24.53 8.70 -5.58
C ALA A 211 -24.91 7.29 -5.06
N PRO A 212 -26.17 6.83 -5.23
CA PRO A 212 -26.67 5.60 -4.61
C PRO A 212 -25.87 4.34 -4.98
N LEU A 213 -25.30 4.27 -6.19
CA LEU A 213 -24.39 3.19 -6.56
C LEU A 213 -23.14 3.16 -5.67
N GLN A 214 -22.51 4.31 -5.45
CA GLN A 214 -21.34 4.41 -4.59
C GLN A 214 -21.68 4.27 -3.11
N ASP A 215 -22.87 4.67 -2.70
CA ASP A 215 -23.38 4.42 -1.36
C ASP A 215 -23.50 2.93 -1.08
N HIS A 216 -24.15 2.18 -1.97
CA HIS A 216 -24.28 0.73 -1.84
C HIS A 216 -22.93 0.02 -1.94
N TYR A 217 -22.06 0.47 -2.84
CA TYR A 217 -20.73 -0.09 -3.00
C TYR A 217 -19.90 0.08 -1.71
N SER A 218 -19.86 1.31 -1.17
CA SER A 218 -19.11 1.62 0.05
C SER A 218 -19.70 0.92 1.26
N ALA A 219 -21.02 0.91 1.43
CA ALA A 219 -21.68 0.21 2.53
C ALA A 219 -21.47 -1.31 2.46
N GLY A 220 -21.52 -1.89 1.27
CA GLY A 220 -21.21 -3.30 1.04
C GLY A 220 -19.79 -3.65 1.45
N LEU A 221 -18.80 -2.87 0.99
CA LEU A 221 -17.40 -3.07 1.36
C LEU A 221 -17.17 -2.87 2.86
N MET A 222 -17.73 -1.83 3.49
CA MET A 222 -17.60 -1.61 4.94
C MET A 222 -18.13 -2.80 5.73
N LYS A 223 -19.31 -3.32 5.37
CA LYS A 223 -19.87 -4.51 5.99
C LYS A 223 -18.98 -5.73 5.80
N THR A 224 -18.48 -5.96 4.58
CA THR A 224 -17.56 -7.07 4.29
C THR A 224 -16.29 -6.95 5.13
N VAL A 225 -15.66 -5.78 5.19
CA VAL A 225 -14.45 -5.53 6.00
C VAL A 225 -14.69 -5.87 7.47
N MET A 226 -15.79 -5.40 8.06
CA MET A 226 -16.15 -5.71 9.44
C MET A 226 -16.32 -7.22 9.65
N THR A 227 -17.17 -7.88 8.85
CA THR A 227 -17.46 -9.31 9.02
C THR A 227 -16.26 -10.21 8.74
N ALA A 228 -15.45 -9.88 7.74
CA ALA A 228 -14.27 -10.65 7.38
C ALA A 228 -13.15 -10.45 8.40
N CYS A 229 -13.00 -9.24 8.96
CA CYS A 229 -12.07 -8.98 10.05
C CYS A 229 -12.45 -9.80 11.29
N GLU A 230 -13.70 -9.74 11.75
CA GLU A 230 -14.17 -10.52 12.91
C GLU A 230 -13.93 -12.02 12.71
N ALA A 231 -14.26 -12.56 11.54
CA ALA A 231 -14.03 -13.97 11.21
C ALA A 231 -12.53 -14.33 11.17
N ALA A 232 -11.69 -13.46 10.59
CA ALA A 232 -10.24 -13.68 10.54
C ALA A 232 -9.58 -13.56 11.92
N LEU A 233 -10.13 -12.74 12.83
CA LEU A 233 -9.65 -12.65 14.22
C LEU A 233 -10.08 -13.89 15.03
N ALA A 234 -11.29 -14.39 14.81
CA ALA A 234 -11.79 -15.60 15.45
C ALA A 234 -11.08 -16.86 14.96
N ASN A 235 -10.76 -16.93 13.66
CA ASN A 235 -10.00 -18.02 13.04
C ASN A 235 -8.93 -17.48 12.08
N PRO A 236 -7.70 -17.22 12.57
CA PRO A 236 -6.60 -16.66 11.76
C PRO A 236 -6.22 -17.45 10.51
N MET A 237 -6.54 -18.75 10.48
CA MET A 237 -6.23 -19.68 9.39
C MET A 237 -7.39 -19.87 8.41
N ASP A 238 -8.53 -19.20 8.62
CA ASP A 238 -9.65 -19.27 7.70
C ASP A 238 -9.32 -18.51 6.41
N TYR A 239 -9.16 -19.26 5.33
CA TYR A 239 -8.81 -18.68 4.04
C TYR A 239 -9.86 -17.71 3.52
N GLN A 240 -11.16 -18.00 3.71
CA GLN A 240 -12.21 -17.21 3.10
C GLN A 240 -12.28 -15.81 3.71
N SER A 241 -12.28 -15.70 5.04
CA SER A 241 -12.22 -14.41 5.73
C SER A 241 -10.96 -13.62 5.39
N ARG A 242 -9.80 -14.26 5.28
CA ARG A 242 -8.55 -13.60 4.89
C ARG A 242 -8.58 -13.13 3.43
N ALA A 243 -9.15 -13.90 2.54
CA ALA A 243 -9.30 -13.56 1.12
C ALA A 243 -10.28 -12.38 0.95
N GLU A 244 -11.46 -12.45 1.56
CA GLU A 244 -12.46 -11.39 1.54
C GLU A 244 -11.92 -10.09 2.16
N LEU A 245 -11.23 -10.19 3.30
CA LEU A 245 -10.63 -9.02 3.95
C LEU A 245 -9.54 -8.39 3.07
N MET A 246 -8.63 -9.20 2.53
CA MET A 246 -7.57 -8.72 1.63
C MET A 246 -8.17 -8.01 0.41
N TRP A 247 -9.15 -8.63 -0.24
CA TRP A 247 -9.75 -8.07 -1.44
C TRP A 247 -10.57 -6.80 -1.15
N ALA A 248 -11.37 -6.80 -0.09
CA ALA A 248 -12.15 -5.63 0.31
C ALA A 248 -11.24 -4.44 0.67
N CYS A 249 -10.12 -4.68 1.36
CA CYS A 249 -9.11 -3.66 1.66
C CYS A 249 -8.48 -3.09 0.37
N SER A 250 -8.11 -3.96 -0.59
CA SER A 250 -7.59 -3.51 -1.89
C SER A 250 -8.61 -2.65 -2.65
N LEU A 251 -9.89 -3.00 -2.62
CA LEU A 251 -10.95 -2.26 -3.29
C LEU A 251 -11.28 -0.92 -2.61
N ALA A 252 -11.10 -0.83 -1.29
CA ALA A 252 -11.44 0.36 -0.51
C ALA A 252 -10.80 1.63 -1.08
N LEU A 253 -9.53 1.56 -1.52
CA LEU A 253 -8.75 2.70 -2.01
C LEU A 253 -8.20 2.55 -3.43
N ASN A 254 -8.70 1.63 -4.27
CA ASN A 254 -8.21 1.47 -5.66
C ASN A 254 -8.70 2.57 -6.63
N GLY A 255 -9.51 3.50 -6.15
CA GLY A 255 -10.11 4.61 -6.90
C GLY A 255 -11.59 4.43 -7.28
N ILE A 256 -12.13 3.20 -7.30
CA ILE A 256 -13.51 2.98 -7.74
C ILE A 256 -14.52 3.51 -6.72
N SER A 257 -14.23 3.37 -5.43
CA SER A 257 -15.08 3.86 -4.32
C SER A 257 -15.30 5.38 -4.38
N ALA A 258 -14.31 6.12 -4.88
CA ALA A 258 -14.38 7.58 -5.00
C ALA A 258 -14.93 8.08 -6.35
N ALA A 259 -15.15 7.18 -7.31
CA ALA A 259 -15.46 7.55 -8.67
C ALA A 259 -16.79 8.30 -8.77
N GLY A 260 -16.75 9.53 -9.31
CA GLY A 260 -17.93 10.37 -9.50
C GLY A 260 -18.49 11.02 -8.23
N LEU A 261 -17.76 10.96 -7.11
CA LEU A 261 -18.13 11.63 -5.85
C LEU A 261 -17.75 13.14 -5.80
N GLY A 262 -17.04 13.64 -6.81
CA GLY A 262 -16.50 15.00 -6.80
C GLY A 262 -15.29 15.13 -5.88
N ARG A 263 -15.11 16.30 -5.24
CA ARG A 263 -14.07 16.46 -4.23
C ARG A 263 -14.44 15.66 -2.97
N VAL A 264 -13.47 14.94 -2.43
CA VAL A 264 -13.59 14.16 -1.20
C VAL A 264 -12.56 14.65 -0.18
N GLY A 265 -12.96 14.75 1.08
CA GLY A 265 -12.10 15.14 2.20
C GLY A 265 -11.64 13.94 3.02
N PHE A 266 -10.45 14.04 3.61
CA PHE A 266 -9.88 13.04 4.51
C PHE A 266 -9.50 13.62 5.90
N PRO A 267 -10.40 14.36 6.57
CA PRO A 267 -10.07 15.01 7.85
C PRO A 267 -9.54 14.06 8.92
N CYS A 268 -10.08 12.84 9.03
CA CYS A 268 -9.66 11.87 10.04
C CYS A 268 -8.23 11.40 9.77
N HIS A 269 -7.91 11.03 8.54
CA HIS A 269 -6.55 10.66 8.16
C HIS A 269 -5.55 11.81 8.34
N LEU A 270 -5.95 13.06 8.05
CA LEU A 270 -5.06 14.22 8.23
C LEU A 270 -4.75 14.50 9.71
N ILE A 271 -5.73 14.34 10.60
CA ILE A 271 -5.52 14.42 12.05
C ILE A 271 -4.62 13.26 12.49
N GLU A 272 -4.91 12.04 12.02
CA GLU A 272 -4.14 10.86 12.35
C GLU A 272 -2.67 11.02 11.97
N HIS A 273 -2.39 11.53 10.76
CA HIS A 273 -1.02 11.72 10.29
C HIS A 273 -0.20 12.55 11.28
N SER A 274 -0.81 13.57 11.88
CA SER A 274 -0.17 14.40 12.89
C SER A 274 0.11 13.61 14.18
N LEU A 275 -0.85 12.81 14.65
CA LEU A 275 -0.66 11.95 15.83
C LEU A 275 0.43 10.90 15.62
N SER A 276 0.39 10.20 14.47
CA SER A 276 1.43 9.27 14.02
C SER A 276 2.80 9.92 14.01
N ALA A 277 2.93 11.14 13.48
CA ALA A 277 4.22 11.84 13.41
C ALA A 277 4.77 12.22 14.79
N MET A 278 3.92 12.50 15.77
CA MET A 278 4.33 12.88 17.13
C MET A 278 4.58 11.69 18.07
N HIS A 279 3.87 10.58 17.87
CA HIS A 279 3.82 9.48 18.84
C HIS A 279 4.19 8.11 18.27
N ASP A 280 4.49 8.02 16.97
CA ASP A 280 4.81 6.78 16.25
C ASP A 280 3.78 5.65 16.49
N ILE A 281 2.51 6.02 16.53
CA ILE A 281 1.41 5.08 16.70
C ILE A 281 1.10 4.36 15.37
N PRO A 282 0.58 3.11 15.40
CA PRO A 282 0.06 2.45 14.20
C PRO A 282 -1.11 3.23 13.60
N HIS A 283 -1.08 3.43 12.27
CA HIS A 283 -2.07 4.24 11.54
C HIS A 283 -3.53 3.89 11.88
N GLY A 284 -3.90 2.62 11.75
CA GLY A 284 -5.26 2.15 12.06
C GLY A 284 -5.64 2.27 13.54
N ALA A 285 -4.67 2.29 14.46
CA ALA A 285 -4.95 2.53 15.87
C ALA A 285 -5.27 4.02 16.12
N GLY A 286 -4.55 4.92 15.46
CA GLY A 286 -4.84 6.35 15.48
C GLY A 286 -6.22 6.66 14.89
N LEU A 287 -6.54 6.08 13.73
CA LEU A 287 -7.87 6.21 13.11
C LEU A 287 -8.98 5.71 14.03
N ALA A 288 -8.81 4.54 14.67
CA ALA A 288 -9.78 4.00 15.62
C ALA A 288 -10.07 4.95 16.80
N ALA A 289 -9.07 5.75 17.22
CA ALA A 289 -9.24 6.71 18.31
C ALA A 289 -9.89 8.04 17.86
N ILE A 290 -9.80 8.39 16.58
CA ILE A 290 -10.33 9.64 16.02
C ILE A 290 -11.75 9.45 15.49
N LEU A 291 -12.01 8.30 14.85
CA LEU A 291 -13.30 8.02 14.26
C LEU A 291 -14.40 8.09 15.32
N PRO A 292 -15.53 8.79 15.05
CA PRO A 292 -16.67 8.79 15.96
C PRO A 292 -17.25 7.37 16.03
N GLY A 293 -17.43 6.88 17.26
CA GLY A 293 -18.06 5.59 17.55
C GLY A 293 -19.57 5.58 17.36
#